data_AF-A0AAD5E131-F1
#
_entry.id   AF-A0AAD5E131-F1
#
_cell.length_a   1.000
_cell.length_b   1.000
_cell.length_c   1.000
_cell.angle_alpha   90.00
_cell.angle_beta   90.00
_cell.angle_gamma   90.00
#
_symmetry.space_group_name_H-M   'P 1'
#
loop_
_entity.id
_entity.type
_entity.pdbx_description
1 polymer ?
#
loop_
_entity_poly.entity_id
_entity_poly.type
_entity_poly.pdbx_seq_one_letter_code
_entity_poly.pdbx_strand_id
1 'polypeptide(L)'
;MEDDMEYAGLPELSRMIYIEKKKTDSYFSNVPRAPKICFHCRLSGQERKDCPDLQSVQCYRCQGYGHISKHCKKQKNRQKNSVSATEVSDI
;
A
#
# COMPACT_ATOMS: atom_id res chain seq x y z
N MET A 1 7.43 45.37 22.64
CA MET A 1 7.03 43.99 23.01
C MET A 1 7.15 43.18 21.76
N GLU A 2 8.39 42.89 21.39
CA GLU A 2 8.72 41.90 20.37
C GLU A 2 9.06 40.68 21.20
N ASP A 3 8.13 39.73 21.28
CA ASP A 3 8.32 38.51 22.05
C ASP A 3 9.31 37.62 21.31
N ASP A 4 10.56 37.68 21.77
CA ASP A 4 11.66 36.82 21.40
C ASP A 4 11.30 35.35 21.68
N MET A 5 10.75 34.67 20.68
CA MET A 5 10.54 33.22 20.72
C MET A 5 11.90 32.52 20.57
N GLU A 6 12.59 32.38 21.70
CA GLU A 6 13.85 31.66 21.86
C GLU A 6 13.64 30.18 21.50
N TYR A 7 13.93 29.83 20.25
CA TYR A 7 13.87 28.46 19.74
C TYR A 7 15.11 27.67 20.18
N ALA A 8 15.27 27.53 21.50
CA ALA A 8 16.35 26.77 22.09
C ALA A 8 16.07 25.27 21.97
N GLY A 9 16.74 24.62 21.01
CA GLY A 9 17.07 23.19 21.13
C GLY A 9 16.15 22.22 20.41
N LEU A 10 15.81 22.44 19.14
CA LEU A 10 15.67 21.25 18.28
C LEU A 10 17.04 20.60 18.17
N PRO A 11 17.18 19.29 18.48
CA PRO A 11 18.42 18.59 18.17
C PRO A 11 18.66 18.75 16.67
N GLU A 12 19.81 19.34 16.29
CA GLU A 12 20.26 19.28 14.91
C GLU A 12 20.15 17.83 14.48
N LEU A 13 19.37 17.58 13.42
CA LEU A 13 19.11 16.25 12.87
C LEU A 13 20.46 15.54 12.68
N SER A 14 20.90 14.80 13.70
CA SER A 14 22.31 14.43 13.91
C SER A 14 22.83 13.39 12.90
N ARG A 15 22.02 13.13 11.88
CA ARG A 15 22.37 12.40 10.67
C ARG A 15 21.23 12.62 9.69
N MET A 16 21.39 13.57 8.79
CA MET A 16 20.64 13.52 7.54
C MET A 16 21.15 12.30 6.77
N ILE A 17 20.58 11.13 7.06
CA ILE A 17 20.85 9.92 6.27
C ILE A 17 20.18 10.18 4.93
N TYR A 18 20.97 10.34 3.87
CA TYR A 18 20.46 10.32 2.51
C TYR A 18 19.89 8.92 2.23
N ILE A 19 18.62 8.73 2.55
CA ILE A 19 17.92 7.51 2.20
C ILE A 19 17.65 7.59 0.70
N GLU A 20 18.36 6.78 -0.08
CA GLU A 20 18.07 6.59 -1.50
C GLU A 20 16.56 6.34 -1.67
N LYS A 21 15.91 6.97 -2.65
CA LYS A 21 14.45 6.94 -2.87
C LYS A 21 13.81 5.53 -2.86
N LYS A 22 14.62 4.48 -3.06
CA LYS A 22 14.21 3.06 -3.01
C LYS A 22 14.23 2.44 -1.60
N LYS A 23 15.00 3.00 -0.67
CA LYS A 23 15.17 2.49 0.70
C LYS A 23 14.19 3.12 1.69
N THR A 24 13.57 4.26 1.41
CA THR A 24 12.59 4.90 2.32
C THR A 24 11.36 4.02 2.56
N ASP A 25 10.94 3.25 1.54
CA ASP A 25 9.79 2.35 1.64
C ASP A 25 10.08 1.09 2.47
N SER A 26 11.36 0.67 2.57
CA SER A 26 11.77 -0.51 3.36
C SER A 26 12.49 -0.17 4.67
N TYR A 27 12.96 1.05 4.83
CA TYR A 27 13.72 1.46 6.02
C TYR A 27 12.84 1.34 7.26
N PHE A 28 11.60 1.83 7.21
CA PHE A 28 10.67 1.71 8.33
C PHE A 28 10.18 0.28 8.58
N SER A 29 10.13 -0.59 7.57
CA SER A 29 9.71 -1.99 7.77
C SER A 29 10.80 -2.86 8.38
N ASN A 30 12.07 -2.45 8.29
CA ASN A 30 13.21 -3.23 8.76
C ASN A 30 13.79 -2.73 10.10
N VAL A 31 13.25 -1.64 10.68
CA VAL A 31 13.63 -1.21 12.02
C VAL A 31 12.82 -2.00 13.06
N PRO A 32 13.47 -2.78 13.93
CA PRO A 32 12.76 -3.49 14.99
C PRO A 32 12.04 -2.48 15.90
N ARG A 33 10.75 -2.74 16.15
CA ARG A 33 9.82 -1.88 16.92
C ARG A 33 9.35 -0.59 16.23
N ALA A 34 9.65 -0.39 14.94
CA ALA A 34 9.03 0.70 14.20
C ALA A 34 7.50 0.49 14.10
N PRO A 35 6.70 1.57 14.26
CA PRO A 35 5.26 1.48 14.08
C PRO A 35 4.94 1.16 12.61
N LYS A 36 3.96 0.28 12.40
CA LYS A 36 3.47 -0.05 11.06
C LYS A 36 2.90 1.19 10.40
N ILE A 37 3.12 1.37 9.10
CA ILE A 37 2.60 2.51 8.34
C ILE A 37 1.66 2.03 7.22
N CYS A 38 0.58 2.77 7.02
CA CYS A 38 -0.35 2.49 5.94
C CYS A 38 0.16 3.09 4.63
N PHE A 39 0.37 2.26 3.62
CA PHE A 39 0.79 2.72 2.29
C PHE A 39 -0.30 3.43 1.49
N HIS A 40 -1.55 3.47 1.98
CA HIS A 40 -2.66 4.18 1.35
C HIS A 40 -2.85 5.59 1.94
N CYS A 41 -3.13 5.70 3.24
CA CYS A 41 -3.40 6.98 3.92
C CYS A 41 -2.17 7.59 4.62
N ARG A 42 -1.02 6.90 4.64
CA ARG A 42 0.25 7.35 5.27
C ARG A 42 0.22 7.54 6.78
N LEU A 43 -0.82 7.05 7.47
CA LEU A 43 -0.90 7.03 8.93
C LEU A 43 -0.08 5.89 9.54
N SER A 44 0.51 6.14 10.71
CA SER A 44 1.17 5.13 11.55
C SER A 44 0.17 4.37 12.42
N GLY A 45 0.51 3.15 12.83
CA GLY A 45 -0.29 2.30 13.71
C GLY A 45 -1.20 1.31 12.99
N GLN A 46 -1.28 1.35 11.66
CA GLN A 46 -2.11 0.42 10.87
C GLN A 46 -1.41 0.01 9.57
N GLU A 47 -1.70 -1.19 9.07
CA GLU A 47 -1.26 -1.60 7.74
C GLU A 47 -2.27 -1.20 6.68
N ARG A 48 -1.86 -1.30 5.41
CA ARG A 48 -2.78 -1.09 4.27
C ARG A 48 -4.05 -1.94 4.36
N LYS A 49 -3.96 -3.17 4.88
CA LYS A 49 -5.09 -4.09 5.00
C LYS A 49 -6.12 -3.62 6.04
N ASP A 50 -5.66 -2.92 7.07
CA ASP A 50 -6.47 -2.46 8.20
C ASP A 50 -6.96 -1.01 8.00
N CYS A 51 -6.60 -0.40 6.87
CA CYS A 51 -6.96 0.99 6.56
C CYS A 51 -8.46 1.10 6.26
N PRO A 52 -9.24 1.84 7.07
CA PRO A 52 -10.69 1.97 6.87
C PRO A 52 -11.02 2.63 5.54
N ASP A 53 -10.26 3.64 5.14
CA ASP A 53 -10.47 4.33 3.85
C ASP A 53 -10.34 3.37 2.67
N LEU A 54 -9.37 2.44 2.73
CA LEU A 54 -9.15 1.48 1.65
C LEU A 54 -10.31 0.47 1.54
N GLN A 55 -10.97 0.14 2.64
CA GLN A 55 -12.10 -0.80 2.64
C GLN A 55 -13.27 -0.25 1.81
N SER A 56 -13.45 1.08 1.78
CA SER A 56 -14.48 1.73 0.94
C SER A 56 -14.09 1.85 -0.55
N VAL A 57 -12.82 1.60 -0.90
CA VAL A 57 -12.35 1.76 -2.28
C VAL A 57 -12.83 0.61 -3.15
N GLN A 58 -13.61 0.97 -4.17
CA GLN A 58 -14.05 0.04 -5.21
C GLN A 58 -13.02 -0.07 -6.35
N CYS A 59 -12.70 -1.30 -6.72
CA CYS A 59 -11.80 -1.59 -7.82
C CYS A 59 -12.45 -1.30 -9.17
N TYR A 60 -11.86 -0.40 -9.95
CA TYR A 60 -12.37 -0.02 -11.27
C TYR A 60 -12.34 -1.16 -12.32
N ARG A 61 -11.67 -2.29 -12.05
CA ARG A 61 -11.64 -3.45 -12.96
C ARG A 61 -12.69 -4.51 -12.63
N CYS A 62 -12.85 -4.83 -11.36
CA CYS A 62 -13.64 -5.99 -10.93
C CYS A 62 -14.82 -5.66 -10.03
N GLN A 63 -15.01 -4.37 -9.73
CA GLN A 63 -16.05 -3.82 -8.86
C GLN A 63 -16.05 -4.32 -7.41
N GLY A 64 -15.04 -5.10 -7.01
CA GLY A 64 -14.84 -5.52 -5.61
C GLY A 64 -14.17 -4.42 -4.78
N TYR A 65 -14.24 -4.53 -3.45
CA TYR A 65 -13.74 -3.52 -2.51
C TYR A 65 -12.35 -3.86 -1.94
N GLY A 66 -11.76 -2.93 -1.19
CA GLY A 66 -10.48 -3.13 -0.50
C GLY A 66 -9.24 -3.05 -1.39
N HIS A 67 -9.37 -2.72 -2.69
CA HIS A 67 -8.24 -2.62 -3.61
C HIS A 67 -8.57 -1.78 -4.87
N ILE A 68 -7.52 -1.30 -5.54
CA ILE A 68 -7.61 -0.62 -6.84
C ILE A 68 -7.18 -1.55 -7.99
N SER A 69 -7.46 -1.17 -9.24
CA SER A 69 -7.12 -1.93 -10.46
C SER A 69 -5.67 -2.43 -10.54
N LYS A 70 -4.72 -1.67 -9.96
CA LYS A 70 -3.28 -2.04 -9.90
C LYS A 70 -3.03 -3.28 -9.04
N HIS A 71 -3.83 -3.51 -8.01
CA HIS A 71 -3.71 -4.63 -7.08
C HIS A 71 -4.85 -5.65 -7.26
N CYS A 72 -5.60 -5.56 -8.36
CA CYS A 72 -6.67 -6.49 -8.64
C CYS A 72 -6.12 -7.88 -8.95
N LYS A 73 -6.51 -8.86 -8.12
CA LYS A 73 -6.14 -10.28 -8.30
C LYS A 73 -6.96 -10.97 -9.40
N LYS A 74 -8.09 -10.40 -9.82
CA LYS A 74 -8.84 -10.95 -10.96
C LYS A 74 -7.96 -10.80 -12.20
N GLN A 75 -7.63 -11.94 -12.83
CA GLN A 75 -6.91 -11.94 -14.09
C GLN A 75 -7.70 -11.08 -15.07
N LYS A 76 -7.01 -10.27 -15.87
CA LYS A 76 -7.65 -9.64 -17.04
C LYS A 76 -8.27 -10.81 -17.80
N ASN A 77 -9.58 -10.80 -18.00
CA ASN A 77 -10.23 -11.76 -18.89
C ASN A 77 -9.71 -11.50 -20.31
N ARG A 78 -8.50 -11.97 -20.61
CA ARG A 78 -8.11 -12.33 -21.96
C ARG A 78 -8.87 -13.61 -22.19
N GLN A 79 -10.11 -13.46 -22.66
CA GLN A 79 -11.06 -14.53 -22.94
C GLN A 79 -10.32 -15.68 -23.64
N LYS A 80 -9.91 -16.68 -22.86
CA LYS A 80 -9.61 -17.99 -23.39
C LYS A 80 -10.94 -18.69 -23.24
N ASN A 81 -11.71 -18.71 -24.31
CA ASN A 81 -12.80 -19.67 -24.48
C ASN A 81 -12.17 -21.05 -24.30
N SER A 82 -12.23 -21.59 -23.09
CA SER A 82 -12.05 -23.02 -22.85
C SER A 82 -13.33 -23.69 -23.35
N VAL A 83 -13.39 -23.95 -24.65
CA VAL A 83 -14.23 -25.04 -25.15
C VAL A 83 -13.72 -26.30 -24.45
N SER A 84 -14.51 -26.80 -23.50
CA SER A 84 -14.31 -28.10 -22.88
C SER A 84 -14.52 -29.16 -23.94
N ALA A 85 -13.41 -29.61 -24.54
CA ALA A 85 -13.37 -30.82 -25.34
C ALA A 85 -13.42 -32.04 -24.40
N THR A 86 -14.60 -32.62 -24.24
CA THR A 86 -14.83 -34.02 -23.86
C THR A 86 -16.19 -34.41 -24.46
N GLU A 87 -16.21 -34.90 -25.70
CA GLU A 87 -16.19 -36.33 -26.08
C GLU A 87 -17.62 -36.81 -26.39
N VAL A 88 -17.88 -36.96 -27.69
CA VAL A 88 -19.03 -37.70 -28.23
C VAL A 88 -18.60 -39.16 -28.25
N SER A 89 -19.22 -40.03 -27.47
CA SER A 89 -19.28 -41.49 -27.66
C SER A 89 -20.27 -42.05 -26.66
N ASP A 90 -21.37 -42.63 -27.14
CA ASP A 90 -21.87 -43.96 -26.74
C ASP A 90 -23.24 -44.17 -27.42
N ILE A 91 -23.19 -44.98 -28.50
CA ILE A 91 -24.28 -45.79 -29.04
C ILE A 91 -24.03 -47.21 -28.58
#